data_AF-A0AAD1RW81-F1
#
_entry.id   AF-A0AAD1RW81-F1
#
_cell.length_a   1.000
_cell.length_b   1.000
_cell.length_c   1.000
_cell.angle_alpha   90.00
_cell.angle_beta   90.00
_cell.angle_gamma   90.00
#
_symmetry.space_group_name_H-M   'P 1'
#
loop_
_entity.id
_entity.type
_entity.pdbx_description
1 polymer ?
#
loop_
_entity_poly.entity_id
_entity_poly.type
_entity_poly.pdbx_seq_one_letter_code
_entity_poly.pdbx_strand_id
1 'polypeptide(L)'
;MYSLRSHIALLRLNSVQLRLRTDTSPGLARTSEDDQLELDLSENLEHAHYWKQSKERIANAVGQYGHFAECLLRNQLSVHNLLEAVKEICYLLRSVETKAIKNALTSLLSVNLQATPAWTSPHSQVPVQNALLQLSDAIAHLINIYSRSFQTDFHAAEPHGINRDVCPAIADPYFKFHLYAVHNLPENWLKSNVYFLSCSVIYAGRKLCPETRTQNKSVTKSLFSLVIWDEVISFPFTLHSLPYESMLILKLWGVKEASANGSFLAWTCLPLYSRQMMVQGNLLLNMISHMELPPVTTPAAFDLALPTLLTVQVDFPERNHIFNKPAPEELAYGSRTPFEDSSRYLDTLIHRNSVLFLSEADKRYLWNFRSCCDKPEDILPLLLGSAPGWDPPNISAMYQVLMDWDFTDPLEALGLLNSCFSDQQIRETACQQIGKLPNDELLQYLPQFVQAIKFEWDLDNALVRLLLQRSLQSVQIAHHLYWLLTDATNESHYKSMYEKLLAALQFCVGKAMNDEFLKQKRLVKTLQQIAEKVKGVQETKRQV
;
A
#
# COMPACT_ATOMS: atom_id res chain seq x y z
N MET A 1 18.89 7.59 31.20
CA MET A 1 19.71 7.35 29.99
C MET A 1 19.99 5.85 29.93
N TYR A 2 19.25 5.09 29.12
CA TYR A 2 19.62 3.72 28.75
C TYR A 2 19.18 3.49 27.31
N SER A 3 20.18 3.44 26.44
CA SER A 3 20.08 3.10 25.02
C SER A 3 20.12 1.58 24.88
N LEU A 4 19.06 0.98 24.33
CA LEU A 4 19.14 -0.36 23.76
C LEU A 4 19.34 -0.24 22.26
N ARG A 5 20.38 -0.92 21.81
CA ARG A 5 21.11 -0.71 20.56
C ARG A 5 20.26 -1.07 19.35
N SER A 6 20.53 -0.32 18.29
CA SER A 6 20.12 -0.46 16.90
C SER A 6 19.96 -1.90 16.39
N HIS A 7 18.80 -2.23 15.82
CA HIS A 7 18.65 -3.36 14.90
C HIS A 7 18.27 -2.84 13.51
N ILE A 8 19.28 -2.78 12.63
CA ILE A 8 19.25 -2.22 11.27
C ILE A 8 18.49 -3.13 10.27
N ALA A 9 18.01 -4.29 10.70
CA ALA A 9 17.19 -5.20 9.89
C ALA A 9 15.70 -4.82 9.80
N LEU A 10 15.21 -3.89 10.64
CA LEU A 10 13.80 -3.48 10.71
C LEU A 10 13.42 -2.26 9.85
N LEU A 11 14.28 -1.85 8.92
CA LEU A 11 14.03 -0.71 8.03
C LEU A 11 13.31 -1.06 6.71
N ARG A 12 13.12 -2.36 6.40
CA ARG A 12 12.62 -2.82 5.09
C ARG A 12 11.26 -3.52 5.09
N LEU A 13 10.59 -3.58 6.24
CA LEU A 13 9.14 -3.78 6.32
C LEU A 13 8.62 -2.53 7.02
N ASN A 14 7.77 -1.76 6.34
CA ASN A 14 7.34 -0.45 6.82
C ASN A 14 6.85 -0.51 8.27
N SER A 15 7.69 0.06 9.14
CA SER A 15 7.43 0.60 10.49
C SER A 15 6.64 -0.30 11.43
N VAL A 16 7.34 -1.08 12.24
CA VAL A 16 6.86 -1.46 13.57
C VAL A 16 8.06 -1.35 14.51
N GLN A 17 8.28 -0.16 15.10
CA GLN A 17 9.14 -0.05 16.28
C GLN A 17 8.26 -0.23 17.52
N LEU A 18 7.95 -1.48 17.87
CA LEU A 18 7.29 -1.81 19.13
C LEU A 18 8.25 -1.56 20.30
N ARG A 19 8.25 -0.35 20.84
CA ARG A 19 8.82 -0.09 22.16
C ARG A 19 7.80 -0.52 23.21
N LEU A 20 7.84 -1.81 23.54
CA LEU A 20 7.07 -2.36 24.65
C LEU A 20 7.70 -1.86 25.96
N ARG A 21 7.05 -0.89 26.63
CA ARG A 21 7.30 -0.63 28.04
C ARG A 21 6.45 -1.60 28.85
N THR A 22 7.07 -2.62 29.42
CA THR A 22 6.42 -3.60 30.29
C THR A 22 6.68 -3.26 31.75
N ASP A 23 5.78 -2.52 32.39
CA ASP A 23 5.61 -2.50 33.85
C ASP A 23 4.19 -2.99 34.16
N THR A 24 3.86 -4.23 33.80
CA THR A 24 2.53 -4.78 34.09
C THR A 24 2.60 -6.21 34.63
N SER A 25 2.12 -6.38 35.86
CA SER A 25 1.86 -7.65 36.54
C SER A 25 0.34 -7.95 36.57
N PRO A 26 -0.12 -9.19 36.27
CA PRO A 26 0.64 -10.34 35.80
C PRO A 26 0.77 -10.32 34.27
N GLY A 27 2.01 -10.43 33.78
CA GLY A 27 2.27 -10.60 32.34
C GLY A 27 1.95 -12.02 31.87
N LEU A 28 1.75 -12.18 30.56
CA LEU A 28 1.85 -13.49 29.90
C LEU A 28 3.10 -14.25 30.39
N ALA A 29 3.08 -15.59 30.33
CA ALA A 29 4.21 -16.46 30.68
C ALA A 29 5.36 -16.39 29.65
N ARG A 30 5.75 -15.17 29.24
CA ARG A 30 6.93 -14.90 28.42
C ARG A 30 8.17 -15.21 29.23
N THR A 31 9.13 -15.85 28.58
CA THR A 31 10.43 -16.18 29.16
C THR A 31 11.47 -15.11 28.78
N SER A 32 12.59 -15.07 29.51
CA SER A 32 13.71 -14.21 29.14
C SER A 32 14.30 -14.55 27.76
N GLU A 33 14.11 -15.78 27.30
CA GLU A 33 14.47 -16.20 25.94
C GLU A 33 13.55 -15.55 24.90
N ASP A 34 12.23 -15.51 25.14
CA ASP A 34 11.26 -14.84 24.26
C ASP A 34 11.57 -13.35 24.07
N ASP A 35 12.12 -12.71 25.10
CA ASP A 35 12.50 -11.29 25.07
C ASP A 35 13.87 -11.02 24.40
N GLN A 36 14.69 -12.06 24.23
CA GLN A 36 15.99 -12.00 23.53
C GLN A 36 15.90 -12.37 22.05
N LEU A 37 14.80 -12.99 21.62
CA LEU A 37 14.59 -13.39 20.22
C LEU A 37 14.43 -12.15 19.32
N GLU A 38 15.12 -12.16 18.18
CA GLU A 38 14.84 -11.22 17.10
C GLU A 38 13.59 -11.67 16.34
N LEU A 39 12.70 -10.73 16.02
CA LEU A 39 11.52 -10.99 15.20
C LEU A 39 11.97 -11.33 13.78
N ASP A 40 11.96 -12.63 13.44
CA ASP A 40 12.10 -13.08 12.05
C ASP A 40 10.72 -13.30 11.42
N LEU A 41 10.26 -12.30 10.66
CA LEU A 41 9.00 -12.39 9.91
C LEU A 41 9.10 -13.38 8.73
N SER A 42 10.29 -13.81 8.34
CA SER A 42 10.48 -14.72 7.20
C SER A 42 9.97 -16.14 7.46
N GLU A 43 9.98 -16.59 8.70
CA GLU A 43 9.41 -17.90 9.09
C GLU A 43 7.88 -17.93 8.97
N ASN A 44 7.24 -16.76 9.10
CA ASN A 44 5.78 -16.63 9.15
C ASN A 44 5.16 -16.02 7.88
N LEU A 45 5.97 -15.47 6.96
CA LEU A 45 5.53 -14.88 5.71
C LEU A 45 6.09 -15.68 4.52
N GLU A 46 5.21 -16.37 3.77
CA GLU A 46 5.56 -17.23 2.63
C GLU A 46 6.42 -16.53 1.55
N HIS A 47 6.36 -15.18 1.48
CA HIS A 47 7.03 -14.38 0.45
C HIS A 47 8.52 -14.11 0.71
N ALA A 48 9.04 -14.30 1.92
CA ALA A 48 10.44 -13.98 2.22
C ALA A 48 11.42 -14.88 1.44
N HIS A 49 11.08 -16.15 1.26
CA HIS A 49 11.87 -17.09 0.46
C HIS A 49 11.92 -16.71 -1.03
N TYR A 50 10.83 -16.16 -1.56
CA TYR A 50 10.75 -15.70 -2.95
C TYR A 50 11.78 -14.60 -3.23
N TRP A 51 11.91 -13.62 -2.34
CA TRP A 51 12.83 -12.50 -2.51
C TRP A 51 14.30 -12.93 -2.48
N LYS A 52 14.65 -13.83 -1.57
CA LYS A 52 16.01 -14.39 -1.49
C LYS A 52 16.38 -15.11 -2.79
N GLN A 53 15.49 -15.95 -3.31
CA GLN A 53 15.71 -16.65 -4.57
C GLN A 53 15.75 -15.70 -5.77
N SER A 54 14.88 -14.67 -5.79
CA SER A 54 14.85 -13.66 -6.85
C SER A 54 16.17 -12.88 -6.92
N LYS A 55 16.72 -12.47 -5.78
CA LYS A 55 18.01 -11.78 -5.69
C LYS A 55 19.16 -12.60 -6.27
N GLU A 56 19.25 -13.88 -5.92
CA GLU A 56 20.29 -14.79 -6.45
C GLU A 56 20.18 -14.95 -7.98
N ARG A 57 18.95 -15.09 -8.51
CA ARG A 57 18.72 -15.18 -9.96
C ARG A 57 19.12 -13.89 -10.69
N ILE A 58 18.74 -12.73 -10.16
CA ILE A 58 19.10 -11.43 -10.74
C ILE A 58 20.63 -11.26 -10.73
N ALA A 59 21.31 -11.60 -9.64
CA ALA A 59 22.76 -11.51 -9.56
C ALA A 59 23.45 -12.39 -10.61
N ASN A 60 22.97 -13.61 -10.83
CA ASN A 60 23.49 -14.50 -11.87
C ASN A 60 23.25 -13.95 -13.28
N ALA A 61 22.04 -13.46 -13.57
CA ALA A 61 21.70 -12.88 -14.87
C ALA A 61 22.55 -11.62 -15.19
N VAL A 62 22.77 -10.75 -14.19
CA VAL A 62 23.66 -9.59 -14.33
C VAL A 62 25.11 -10.02 -14.55
N GLY A 63 25.58 -11.08 -13.87
CA GLY A 63 26.91 -11.66 -14.11
C GLY A 63 27.08 -12.20 -15.52
N GLN A 64 26.06 -12.89 -16.06
CA GLN A 64 26.06 -13.38 -17.44
C GLN A 64 26.07 -12.23 -18.46
N TYR A 65 25.28 -11.19 -18.22
CA TYR A 65 25.32 -9.96 -19.03
C TYR A 65 26.73 -9.35 -19.04
N GLY A 66 27.37 -9.22 -17.88
CA GLY A 66 28.74 -8.70 -17.77
C GLY A 66 29.74 -9.51 -18.58
N HIS A 67 29.67 -10.85 -18.49
CA HIS A 67 30.50 -11.74 -19.29
C HIS A 67 30.29 -11.55 -20.81
N PHE A 68 29.04 -11.47 -21.27
CA PHE A 68 28.75 -11.25 -22.69
C PHE A 68 29.17 -9.85 -23.16
N ALA A 69 29.05 -8.82 -22.34
CA ALA A 69 29.52 -7.48 -22.64
C ALA A 69 31.05 -7.45 -22.82
N GLU A 70 31.81 -8.11 -21.94
CA GLU A 70 33.26 -8.24 -22.08
C GLU A 70 33.67 -8.99 -23.35
N CYS A 71 32.98 -10.10 -23.64
CA CYS A 71 33.25 -10.88 -24.84
C CYS A 71 32.90 -10.12 -26.13
N LEU A 72 31.86 -9.29 -26.12
CA LEU A 72 31.52 -8.41 -27.24
C LEU A 72 32.62 -7.38 -27.49
N LEU A 73 33.16 -6.76 -26.43
CA LEU A 73 34.31 -5.84 -26.53
C LEU A 73 35.58 -6.52 -27.08
N ARG A 74 35.72 -7.83 -26.82
CA ARG A 74 36.81 -8.66 -27.37
C ARG A 74 36.53 -9.21 -28.78
N ASN A 75 35.39 -8.84 -29.40
CA ASN A 75 34.92 -9.37 -30.69
C ASN A 75 34.74 -10.91 -30.72
N GLN A 76 34.43 -11.51 -29.57
CA GLN A 76 34.32 -12.97 -29.42
C GLN A 76 32.88 -13.48 -29.51
N LEU A 77 31.88 -12.60 -29.47
CA LEU A 77 30.48 -12.96 -29.29
C LEU A 77 29.54 -12.04 -30.08
N SER A 78 28.41 -12.59 -30.53
CA SER A 78 27.37 -11.84 -31.25
C SER A 78 26.47 -11.04 -30.29
N VAL A 79 25.93 -9.92 -30.77
CA VAL A 79 24.98 -9.05 -30.03
C VAL A 79 23.71 -9.80 -29.59
N HIS A 80 23.35 -10.90 -30.25
CA HIS A 80 22.15 -11.69 -29.92
C HIS A 80 22.19 -12.25 -28.49
N ASN A 81 23.35 -12.73 -28.03
CA ASN A 81 23.49 -13.29 -26.67
C ASN A 81 23.37 -12.20 -25.59
N LEU A 82 23.80 -10.98 -25.91
CA LEU A 82 23.58 -9.83 -25.04
C LEU A 82 22.10 -9.46 -24.97
N LEU A 83 21.39 -9.49 -26.11
CA LEU A 83 19.95 -9.22 -26.15
C LEU A 83 19.16 -10.22 -25.30
N GLU A 84 19.48 -11.52 -25.40
CA GLU A 84 18.85 -12.55 -24.55
C GLU A 84 19.19 -12.37 -23.07
N ALA A 85 20.43 -11.99 -22.71
CA ALA A 85 20.77 -11.69 -21.33
C ALA A 85 20.03 -10.46 -20.78
N VAL A 86 19.88 -9.40 -21.57
CA VAL A 86 19.06 -8.23 -21.18
C VAL A 86 17.59 -8.63 -21.02
N LYS A 87 17.07 -9.45 -21.93
CA LYS A 87 15.71 -9.97 -21.86
C LYS A 87 15.49 -10.84 -20.62
N GLU A 88 16.46 -11.68 -20.23
CA GLU A 88 16.44 -12.47 -19.00
C GLU A 88 16.38 -11.55 -17.76
N ILE A 89 17.21 -10.50 -17.71
CA ILE A 89 17.19 -9.52 -16.61
C ILE A 89 15.83 -8.83 -16.53
N CYS A 90 15.33 -8.31 -17.66
CA CYS A 90 14.02 -7.66 -17.70
C CYS A 90 12.90 -8.62 -17.30
N TYR A 91 12.95 -9.89 -17.72
CA TYR A 91 12.01 -10.94 -17.34
C TYR A 91 11.98 -11.17 -15.82
N LEU A 92 13.16 -11.30 -15.19
CA LEU A 92 13.29 -11.42 -13.73
C LEU A 92 12.76 -10.16 -13.01
N LEU A 93 12.87 -9.00 -13.64
CA LEU A 93 12.35 -7.71 -13.17
C LEU A 93 10.93 -7.42 -13.70
N ARG A 94 10.09 -8.46 -13.84
CA ARG A 94 8.66 -8.40 -14.21
C ARG A 94 8.37 -8.10 -15.68
N SER A 95 9.26 -8.53 -16.57
CA SER A 95 9.16 -8.27 -18.01
C SER A 95 9.03 -6.77 -18.33
N VAL A 96 9.66 -5.91 -17.52
CA VAL A 96 9.61 -4.46 -17.67
C VAL A 96 10.65 -4.00 -18.68
N GLU A 97 10.20 -3.29 -19.71
CA GLU A 97 11.07 -2.68 -20.71
C GLU A 97 10.95 -1.16 -20.64
N THR A 98 11.92 -0.50 -20.00
CA THR A 98 11.90 0.97 -19.88
C THR A 98 12.29 1.65 -21.21
N LYS A 99 11.88 2.90 -21.38
CA LYS A 99 12.30 3.76 -22.52
C LYS A 99 13.84 3.81 -22.65
N ALA A 100 14.56 3.87 -21.54
CA ALA A 100 16.02 3.89 -21.51
C ALA A 100 16.63 2.58 -22.06
N ILE A 101 16.09 1.42 -21.65
CA ILE A 101 16.54 0.11 -22.17
C ILE A 101 16.26 0.00 -23.66
N LYS A 102 15.04 0.35 -24.09
CA LYS A 102 14.66 0.33 -25.51
C LYS A 102 15.61 1.19 -26.35
N ASN A 103 15.88 2.43 -25.91
CA ASN A 103 16.77 3.35 -26.60
C ASN A 103 18.22 2.82 -26.63
N ALA A 104 18.74 2.32 -25.50
CA ALA A 104 20.10 1.76 -25.43
C ALA A 104 20.27 0.55 -26.36
N LEU A 105 19.27 -0.33 -26.44
CA LEU A 105 19.27 -1.47 -27.36
C LEU A 105 19.23 -1.01 -28.82
N THR A 106 18.40 -0.02 -29.17
CA THR A 106 18.39 0.53 -30.53
C THR A 106 19.72 1.17 -30.91
N SER A 107 20.36 1.89 -29.98
CA SER A 107 21.70 2.47 -30.17
C SER A 107 22.73 1.37 -30.41
N LEU A 108 22.76 0.32 -29.58
CA LEU A 108 23.69 -0.81 -29.72
C LEU A 108 23.53 -1.54 -31.06
N LEU A 109 22.29 -1.82 -31.47
CA LEU A 109 22.00 -2.47 -32.74
C LEU A 109 22.44 -1.61 -33.93
N SER A 110 22.23 -0.29 -33.86
CA SER A 110 22.64 0.63 -34.93
C SER A 110 24.16 0.69 -35.10
N VAL A 111 24.92 0.72 -34.01
CA VAL A 111 26.40 0.73 -34.03
C VAL A 111 26.93 -0.59 -34.58
N ASN A 112 26.34 -1.74 -34.19
CA ASN A 112 26.80 -3.04 -34.67
C ASN A 112 26.50 -3.29 -36.15
N LEU A 113 25.40 -2.75 -36.69
CA LEU A 113 25.09 -2.81 -38.13
C LEU A 113 26.07 -2.00 -38.99
N GLN A 114 26.70 -0.98 -38.42
CA GLN A 114 27.70 -0.13 -39.08
C GLN A 114 29.12 -0.71 -38.99
N ALA A 115 29.35 -1.72 -38.16
CA ALA A 115 30.65 -2.35 -37.96
C ALA A 115 30.96 -3.34 -39.10
N THR A 116 31.72 -2.89 -40.10
CA THR A 116 32.34 -3.72 -41.14
C THR A 116 33.52 -4.55 -40.57
N PRO A 117 33.97 -5.65 -41.22
CA PRO A 117 34.84 -6.66 -40.60
C PRO A 117 36.30 -6.24 -40.31
N ALA A 118 36.65 -4.96 -40.36
CA ALA A 118 38.02 -4.47 -40.17
C ALA A 118 38.23 -3.79 -38.80
N TRP A 119 38.01 -4.53 -37.70
CA TRP A 119 38.32 -4.09 -36.33
C TRP A 119 39.83 -4.21 -36.08
N THR A 120 40.63 -3.32 -36.65
CA THR A 120 42.11 -3.36 -36.51
C THR A 120 42.69 -2.16 -35.76
N SER A 121 41.86 -1.19 -35.32
CA SER A 121 42.32 -0.04 -34.52
C SER A 121 41.51 0.18 -33.24
N PRO A 122 42.15 0.58 -32.13
CA PRO A 122 41.48 0.82 -30.83
C PRO A 122 40.44 1.96 -30.88
N HIS A 123 40.53 2.87 -31.86
CA HIS A 123 39.55 3.95 -32.05
C HIS A 123 38.19 3.48 -32.61
N SER A 124 38.10 2.28 -33.17
CA SER A 124 36.85 1.71 -33.70
C SER A 124 35.93 1.11 -32.63
N GLN A 125 36.41 0.89 -31.39
CA GLN A 125 35.65 0.25 -30.31
C GLN A 125 34.87 1.23 -29.42
N VAL A 126 35.22 2.52 -29.44
CA VAL A 126 34.63 3.58 -28.61
C VAL A 126 33.10 3.67 -28.74
N PRO A 127 32.49 3.58 -29.95
CA PRO A 127 31.03 3.67 -30.09
C PRO A 127 30.30 2.50 -29.44
N VAL A 128 30.84 1.28 -29.54
CA VAL A 128 30.26 0.08 -28.91
C VAL A 128 30.43 0.13 -27.40
N GLN A 129 31.58 0.60 -26.91
CA GLN A 129 31.80 0.80 -25.48
C GLN A 129 30.81 1.80 -24.89
N ASN A 130 30.57 2.94 -25.57
CA ASN A 130 29.58 3.92 -25.13
C ASN A 130 28.14 3.37 -25.15
N ALA A 131 27.76 2.60 -26.17
CA ALA A 131 26.45 1.96 -26.24
C ALA A 131 26.26 0.91 -25.12
N LEU A 132 27.31 0.14 -24.79
CA LEU A 132 27.30 -0.80 -23.68
C LEU A 132 27.22 -0.12 -22.31
N LEU A 133 27.90 1.02 -22.14
CA LEU A 133 27.78 1.83 -20.93
C LEU A 133 26.35 2.35 -20.75
N GLN A 134 25.75 2.93 -21.80
CA GLN A 134 24.36 3.37 -21.77
C GLN A 134 23.38 2.23 -21.42
N LEU A 135 23.62 1.03 -21.94
CA LEU A 135 22.82 -0.15 -21.63
C LEU A 135 23.01 -0.61 -20.19
N SER A 136 24.24 -0.61 -19.69
CA SER A 136 24.57 -0.94 -18.30
C SER A 136 23.90 0.04 -17.33
N ASP A 137 23.94 1.34 -17.63
CA ASP A 137 23.28 2.38 -16.84
C ASP A 137 21.76 2.20 -16.86
N ALA A 138 21.17 1.87 -18.01
CA ALA A 138 19.73 1.61 -18.12
C ALA A 138 19.28 0.38 -17.31
N ILE A 139 20.09 -0.68 -17.28
CA ILE A 139 19.85 -1.88 -16.47
C ILE A 139 19.97 -1.54 -14.98
N ALA A 140 21.04 -0.85 -14.58
CA ALA A 140 21.24 -0.41 -13.20
C ALA A 140 20.08 0.46 -12.71
N HIS A 141 19.61 1.38 -13.54
CA HIS A 141 18.45 2.23 -13.25
C HIS A 141 17.17 1.41 -13.08
N LEU A 142 16.91 0.41 -13.94
CA LEU A 142 15.75 -0.48 -13.78
C LEU A 142 15.82 -1.27 -12.46
N ILE A 143 16.99 -1.80 -12.09
CA ILE A 143 17.18 -2.49 -10.80
C ILE A 143 16.91 -1.53 -9.63
N ASN A 144 17.35 -0.27 -9.73
CA ASN A 144 17.10 0.75 -8.70
C ASN A 144 15.60 1.11 -8.62
N ILE A 145 14.91 1.27 -9.74
CA ILE A 145 13.45 1.47 -9.78
C ILE A 145 12.73 0.28 -9.14
N TYR A 146 13.08 -0.95 -9.53
CA TYR A 146 12.46 -2.18 -9.01
C TYR A 146 12.62 -2.28 -7.50
N SER A 147 13.84 -2.08 -7.01
CA SER A 147 14.15 -2.19 -5.59
C SER A 147 13.44 -1.14 -4.73
N ARG A 148 13.33 0.09 -5.21
CA ARG A 148 12.56 1.16 -4.55
C ARG A 148 11.06 0.86 -4.55
N SER A 149 10.54 0.31 -5.64
CA SER A 149 9.10 0.06 -5.81
C SER A 149 8.58 -1.12 -4.98
N PHE A 150 9.37 -2.18 -4.85
CA PHE A 150 8.99 -3.42 -4.16
C PHE A 150 9.72 -3.65 -2.84
N GLN A 151 10.46 -2.63 -2.34
CA GLN A 151 11.17 -2.66 -1.06
C GLN A 151 12.13 -3.86 -0.90
N THR A 152 12.86 -4.19 -1.96
CA THR A 152 13.78 -5.33 -1.93
C THR A 152 15.00 -5.06 -1.06
N ASP A 153 15.70 -6.11 -0.64
CA ASP A 153 16.89 -6.02 0.18
C ASP A 153 18.19 -5.72 -0.60
N PHE A 154 18.09 -5.49 -1.90
CA PHE A 154 19.20 -5.19 -2.81
C PHE A 154 18.96 -3.89 -3.58
N HIS A 155 20.04 -3.24 -4.00
CA HIS A 155 20.04 -2.10 -4.92
C HIS A 155 21.23 -2.24 -5.88
N ALA A 156 21.13 -1.64 -7.07
CA ALA A 156 22.29 -1.50 -7.93
C ALA A 156 23.27 -0.47 -7.32
N ALA A 157 24.57 -0.70 -7.46
CA ALA A 157 25.57 0.31 -7.10
C ALA A 157 25.35 1.53 -8.00
N GLU A 158 25.11 2.71 -7.40
CA GLU A 158 24.93 3.93 -8.18
C GLU A 158 26.26 4.28 -8.89
N PRO A 159 26.27 4.41 -10.23
CA PRO A 159 27.42 5.00 -10.89
C PRO A 159 27.57 6.44 -10.38
N HIS A 160 28.80 6.81 -10.03
CA HIS A 160 29.16 8.04 -9.35
C HIS A 160 28.31 9.25 -9.71
N GLY A 161 27.65 9.83 -8.70
CA GLY A 161 27.29 11.24 -8.63
C GLY A 161 26.64 11.82 -9.89
N ILE A 162 25.50 11.28 -10.32
CA ILE A 162 24.58 12.11 -11.09
C ILE A 162 24.01 13.11 -10.08
N ASN A 163 24.65 14.29 -9.98
CA ASN A 163 23.97 15.50 -9.55
C ASN A 163 22.79 15.63 -10.51
N ARG A 164 21.62 15.12 -10.11
CA ARG A 164 20.37 15.46 -10.77
C ARG A 164 20.18 16.92 -10.43
N ASP A 165 20.59 17.79 -11.35
CA ASP A 165 20.26 19.20 -11.29
C ASP A 165 18.74 19.27 -11.14
N VAL A 166 18.31 19.59 -9.91
CA VAL A 166 16.93 19.92 -9.61
C VAL A 166 16.71 21.23 -10.33
N CYS A 167 16.34 21.18 -11.60
CA CYS A 167 15.83 22.34 -12.30
C CYS A 167 14.65 22.85 -11.46
N PRO A 168 14.71 24.07 -10.88
CA PRO A 168 13.57 24.66 -10.22
C PRO A 168 12.63 25.17 -11.33
N ALA A 169 12.03 24.23 -12.08
CA ALA A 169 10.90 24.56 -12.91
C ALA A 169 9.82 25.12 -11.97
N ILE A 170 9.24 26.26 -12.33
CA ILE A 170 8.11 26.88 -11.62
C ILE A 170 7.13 25.76 -11.30
N ALA A 171 7.03 25.43 -10.01
CA ALA A 171 6.36 24.22 -9.58
C ALA A 171 4.89 24.38 -9.89
N ASP A 172 4.44 23.69 -10.95
CA ASP A 172 3.03 23.60 -11.27
C ASP A 172 2.26 23.22 -10.00
N PRO A 173 1.33 24.05 -9.51
CA PRO A 173 0.71 23.82 -8.22
C PRO A 173 -0.16 22.55 -8.22
N TYR A 174 -0.60 22.11 -9.41
CA TYR A 174 -1.47 20.96 -9.57
C TYR A 174 -0.72 19.64 -9.42
N PHE A 175 -1.44 18.64 -8.90
CA PHE A 175 -0.92 17.27 -8.87
C PHE A 175 -0.83 16.68 -10.28
N LYS A 176 0.38 16.29 -10.68
CA LYS A 176 0.67 15.67 -11.98
C LYS A 176 1.63 14.50 -11.83
N PHE A 177 1.49 13.51 -12.69
CA PHE A 177 2.46 12.42 -12.83
C PHE A 177 2.53 11.97 -14.29
N HIS A 178 3.66 11.42 -14.68
CA HIS A 178 3.87 10.85 -16.00
C HIS A 178 3.53 9.36 -15.98
N LEU A 179 2.68 8.93 -16.90
CA LEU A 179 2.30 7.54 -17.11
C LEU A 179 3.00 7.04 -18.38
N TYR A 180 3.96 6.13 -18.20
CA TYR A 180 4.72 5.62 -19.33
C TYR A 180 4.02 4.45 -20.02
N ALA A 181 3.94 3.30 -19.34
CA ALA A 181 3.48 2.06 -19.95
C ALA A 181 2.93 1.05 -18.95
N VAL A 182 2.10 0.12 -19.44
CA VAL A 182 1.77 -1.14 -18.77
C VAL A 182 2.53 -2.26 -19.44
N HIS A 183 3.24 -3.04 -18.64
CA HIS A 183 4.13 -4.11 -19.05
C HIS A 183 3.51 -5.49 -18.82
N ASN A 184 4.06 -6.49 -19.51
CA ASN A 184 3.75 -7.91 -19.35
C ASN A 184 2.28 -8.26 -19.58
N LEU A 185 1.70 -7.80 -20.70
CA LEU A 185 0.31 -8.12 -21.02
C LEU A 185 0.11 -9.63 -21.26
N PRO A 186 -0.92 -10.25 -20.64
CA PRO A 186 -1.35 -11.62 -20.93
C PRO A 186 -1.63 -11.88 -22.41
N GLU A 187 -1.32 -13.08 -22.91
CA GLU A 187 -1.53 -13.45 -24.31
C GLU A 187 -3.00 -13.37 -24.75
N ASN A 188 -3.94 -13.70 -23.86
CA ASN A 188 -5.38 -13.61 -24.12
C ASN A 188 -5.86 -12.16 -24.29
N TRP A 189 -5.10 -11.18 -23.80
CA TRP A 189 -5.43 -9.77 -23.93
C TRP A 189 -4.94 -9.19 -25.25
N LEU A 190 -3.92 -9.78 -25.90
CA LEU A 190 -3.41 -9.32 -27.20
C LEU A 190 -4.48 -9.22 -28.32
N LYS A 191 -5.66 -9.83 -28.11
CA LYS A 191 -6.83 -9.77 -29.00
C LYS A 191 -7.76 -8.56 -28.76
N SER A 192 -7.54 -7.78 -27.70
CA SER A 192 -8.24 -6.51 -27.46
C SER A 192 -7.59 -5.42 -28.30
N ASN A 193 -8.39 -4.65 -29.04
CA ASN A 193 -7.86 -3.78 -30.10
C ASN A 193 -7.24 -2.50 -29.54
N VAL A 194 -7.78 -1.93 -28.46
CA VAL A 194 -7.21 -0.75 -27.79
C VAL A 194 -7.39 -0.79 -26.28
N TYR A 195 -6.50 -0.10 -25.57
CA TYR A 195 -6.44 -0.02 -24.12
C TYR A 195 -6.38 1.42 -23.64
N PHE A 196 -6.92 1.67 -22.45
CA PHE A 196 -6.75 2.93 -21.76
C PHE A 196 -6.68 2.69 -20.24
N LEU A 197 -6.09 3.67 -19.55
CA LEU A 197 -6.06 3.74 -18.10
C LEU A 197 -7.00 4.84 -17.62
N SER A 198 -7.81 4.51 -16.63
CA SER A 198 -8.59 5.45 -15.85
C SER A 198 -7.86 5.73 -14.54
N CYS A 199 -7.65 7.00 -14.23
CA CYS A 199 -6.89 7.48 -13.09
C CYS A 199 -7.81 8.29 -12.17
N SER A 200 -7.81 7.99 -10.89
CA SER A 200 -8.59 8.74 -9.89
C SER A 200 -7.82 8.86 -8.59
N VAL A 201 -8.01 9.98 -7.88
CA VAL A 201 -7.51 10.14 -6.52
C VAL A 201 -8.68 10.06 -5.55
N ILE A 202 -8.52 9.27 -4.49
CA ILE A 202 -9.55 9.03 -3.49
C ILE A 202 -9.05 9.37 -2.09
N TYR A 203 -9.99 9.68 -1.19
CA TYR A 203 -9.80 9.77 0.25
C TYR A 203 -10.98 9.12 0.95
N ALA A 204 -10.75 8.27 1.95
CA ALA A 204 -11.80 7.56 2.70
C ALA A 204 -12.88 6.92 1.78
N GLY A 205 -12.44 6.29 0.68
CA GLY A 205 -13.32 5.64 -0.31
C GLY A 205 -14.07 6.58 -1.27
N ARG A 206 -13.92 7.92 -1.15
CA ARG A 206 -14.58 8.91 -2.01
C ARG A 206 -13.60 9.50 -3.01
N LYS A 207 -14.03 9.68 -4.27
CA LYS A 207 -13.23 10.36 -5.31
C LYS A 207 -13.13 11.85 -4.99
N LEU A 208 -11.91 12.40 -4.97
CA LEU A 208 -11.66 13.84 -4.79
C LEU A 208 -11.97 14.66 -6.05
N CYS A 209 -11.89 14.02 -7.22
CA CYS A 209 -12.22 14.63 -8.50
C CYS A 209 -12.80 13.59 -9.48
N PRO A 210 -13.41 14.03 -10.60
CA PRO A 210 -13.74 13.13 -11.70
C PRO A 210 -12.51 12.36 -12.20
N GLU A 211 -12.72 11.14 -12.70
CA GLU A 211 -11.59 10.35 -13.20
C GLU A 211 -11.02 10.94 -14.49
N THR A 212 -9.70 10.90 -14.60
CA THR A 212 -8.97 11.28 -15.81
C THR A 212 -8.66 10.04 -16.61
N ARG A 213 -8.89 10.08 -17.92
CA ARG A 213 -8.70 8.95 -18.83
C ARG A 213 -7.57 9.23 -19.81
N THR A 214 -6.72 8.24 -20.05
CA THR A 214 -5.67 8.29 -21.09
C THR A 214 -6.23 8.09 -22.49
N GLN A 215 -5.41 8.37 -23.50
CA GLN A 215 -5.77 8.00 -24.88
C GLN A 215 -5.89 6.47 -25.04
N ASN A 216 -6.69 6.05 -26.01
CA ASN A 216 -6.74 4.66 -26.43
C ASN A 216 -5.46 4.32 -27.20
N LYS A 217 -4.67 3.35 -26.71
CA LYS A 217 -3.43 2.88 -27.36
C LYS A 217 -3.50 1.38 -27.61
N SER A 218 -2.89 0.91 -28.70
CA SER A 218 -2.79 -0.51 -29.03
C SER A 218 -1.54 -1.14 -28.41
N VAL A 219 -1.49 -2.47 -28.42
CA VAL A 219 -0.32 -3.21 -27.93
C VAL A 219 0.87 -2.97 -28.84
N THR A 220 2.01 -2.64 -28.24
CA THR A 220 3.32 -2.59 -28.87
C THR A 220 4.09 -3.87 -28.56
N LYS A 221 4.64 -4.53 -29.58
CA LYS A 221 5.50 -5.70 -29.42
C LYS A 221 6.96 -5.27 -29.54
N SER A 222 7.71 -5.41 -28.45
CA SER A 222 9.16 -5.15 -28.38
C SER A 222 9.88 -6.39 -27.82
N LEU A 223 10.69 -6.29 -26.76
CA LEU A 223 11.16 -7.49 -26.04
C LEU A 223 9.98 -8.24 -25.42
N PHE A 224 8.99 -7.48 -24.94
CA PHE A 224 7.73 -7.96 -24.39
C PHE A 224 6.53 -7.25 -25.02
N SER A 225 5.34 -7.74 -24.74
CA SER A 225 4.08 -7.08 -25.11
C SER A 225 3.74 -6.03 -24.04
N LEU A 226 3.69 -4.76 -24.44
CA LEU A 226 3.38 -3.63 -23.57
C LEU A 226 2.45 -2.63 -24.26
N VAL A 227 1.76 -1.80 -23.48
CA VAL A 227 1.00 -0.64 -24.01
C VAL A 227 1.69 0.62 -23.51
N ILE A 228 2.10 1.49 -24.45
CA ILE A 228 2.83 2.72 -24.16
C ILE A 228 1.89 3.91 -24.37
N TRP A 229 1.70 4.71 -23.32
CA TRP A 229 0.98 5.98 -23.39
C TRP A 229 1.95 7.15 -23.51
N ASP A 230 2.99 7.20 -22.68
CA ASP A 230 3.95 8.33 -22.59
C ASP A 230 3.19 9.67 -22.42
N GLU A 231 2.24 9.70 -21.47
CA GLU A 231 1.29 10.80 -21.24
C GLU A 231 1.43 11.38 -19.83
N VAL A 232 1.29 12.69 -19.68
CA VAL A 232 1.23 13.36 -18.37
C VAL A 232 -0.23 13.49 -17.92
N ILE A 233 -0.54 12.92 -16.76
CA ILE A 233 -1.86 13.00 -16.13
C ILE A 233 -1.86 14.16 -15.13
N SER A 234 -2.89 14.99 -15.18
CA SER A 234 -3.05 16.16 -14.33
C SER A 234 -4.42 16.15 -13.66
N PHE A 235 -4.44 16.49 -12.37
CA PHE A 235 -5.68 16.61 -11.60
C PHE A 235 -5.97 18.07 -11.23
N PRO A 236 -7.25 18.44 -11.04
CA PRO A 236 -7.68 19.83 -10.85
C PRO A 236 -7.56 20.31 -9.39
N PHE A 237 -6.58 19.82 -8.63
CA PHE A 237 -6.32 20.24 -7.24
C PHE A 237 -4.82 20.40 -6.99
N THR A 238 -4.49 21.20 -5.99
CA THR A 238 -3.09 21.48 -5.65
C THR A 238 -2.53 20.40 -4.73
N LEU A 239 -1.20 20.27 -4.70
CA LEU A 239 -0.53 19.34 -3.78
C LEU A 239 -0.87 19.64 -2.31
N HIS A 240 -0.94 20.93 -1.95
CA HIS A 240 -1.23 21.38 -0.60
C HIS A 240 -2.65 21.10 -0.12
N SER A 241 -3.61 20.93 -1.04
CA SER A 241 -5.00 20.60 -0.66
C SER A 241 -5.23 19.10 -0.46
N LEU A 242 -4.25 18.25 -0.78
CA LEU A 242 -4.39 16.82 -0.64
C LEU A 242 -4.27 16.40 0.84
N PRO A 243 -5.27 15.69 1.38
CA PRO A 243 -5.13 15.01 2.66
C PRO A 243 -3.98 13.99 2.63
N TYR A 244 -3.43 13.65 3.80
CA TYR A 244 -2.34 12.68 3.92
C TYR A 244 -2.73 11.28 3.41
N GLU A 245 -3.92 10.81 3.78
CA GLU A 245 -4.43 9.48 3.41
C GLU A 245 -5.07 9.46 2.00
N SER A 246 -4.52 10.26 1.09
CA SER A 246 -4.91 10.25 -0.32
C SER A 246 -4.28 9.07 -1.07
N MET A 247 -5.11 8.33 -1.82
CA MET A 247 -4.68 7.22 -2.67
C MET A 247 -4.87 7.54 -4.15
N LEU A 248 -3.87 7.25 -4.98
CA LEU A 248 -4.02 7.16 -6.43
C LEU A 248 -4.51 5.75 -6.80
N ILE A 249 -5.59 5.69 -7.57
CA ILE A 249 -6.14 4.45 -8.13
C ILE A 249 -6.02 4.48 -9.65
N LEU A 250 -5.42 3.45 -10.23
CA LEU A 250 -5.32 3.26 -11.67
C LEU A 250 -6.10 2.01 -12.07
N LYS A 251 -6.93 2.12 -13.11
CA LYS A 251 -7.75 1.01 -13.64
C LYS A 251 -7.48 0.84 -15.13
N LEU A 252 -7.05 -0.36 -15.51
CA LEU A 252 -6.81 -0.75 -16.90
C LEU A 252 -8.09 -1.28 -17.53
N TRP A 253 -8.39 -0.77 -18.72
CA TRP A 253 -9.55 -1.16 -19.51
C TRP A 253 -9.13 -1.61 -20.91
N GLY A 254 -9.82 -2.61 -21.45
CA GLY A 254 -9.67 -3.07 -22.83
C GLY A 254 -10.96 -2.88 -23.61
N VAL A 255 -10.87 -2.26 -24.79
CA VAL A 255 -12.00 -2.05 -25.72
C VAL A 255 -11.79 -2.94 -26.95
N LYS A 256 -12.83 -3.71 -27.29
CA LYS A 256 -12.88 -4.50 -28.53
C LYS A 256 -13.66 -3.70 -29.57
N GLU A 257 -13.27 -3.76 -30.85
CA GLU A 257 -13.95 -3.03 -31.94
C GLU A 257 -15.46 -3.28 -32.00
N ALA A 258 -15.92 -4.46 -31.60
CA ALA A 258 -17.33 -4.84 -31.63
C ALA A 258 -18.17 -4.28 -30.47
N SER A 259 -17.56 -3.71 -29.42
CA SER A 259 -18.27 -3.22 -28.22
C SER A 259 -17.74 -1.85 -27.79
N ALA A 260 -18.58 -0.82 -27.86
CA ALA A 260 -18.22 0.53 -27.42
C ALA A 260 -17.92 0.62 -25.90
N ASN A 261 -18.41 -0.34 -25.11
CA ASN A 261 -18.15 -0.41 -23.68
C ASN A 261 -16.84 -1.17 -23.42
N GLY A 262 -15.89 -0.51 -22.75
CA GLY A 262 -14.64 -1.12 -22.32
C GLY A 262 -14.88 -2.17 -21.24
N SER A 263 -14.10 -3.25 -21.29
CA SER A 263 -14.02 -4.27 -20.24
C SER A 263 -12.96 -3.89 -19.21
N PHE A 264 -13.30 -4.01 -17.93
CA PHE A 264 -12.34 -3.84 -16.84
C PHE A 264 -11.37 -5.02 -16.82
N LEU A 265 -10.07 -4.74 -16.73
CA LEU A 265 -9.03 -5.77 -16.84
C LEU A 265 -8.17 -5.89 -15.58
N ALA A 266 -7.73 -4.76 -15.03
CA ALA A 266 -6.88 -4.76 -13.85
C ALA A 266 -6.92 -3.43 -13.11
N TRP A 267 -6.45 -3.41 -11.87
CA TRP A 267 -6.32 -2.18 -11.10
C TRP A 267 -5.10 -2.18 -10.19
N THR A 268 -4.69 -0.99 -9.74
CA THR A 268 -3.69 -0.80 -8.71
C THR A 268 -4.02 0.42 -7.86
N CYS A 269 -3.45 0.47 -6.66
CA CYS A 269 -3.57 1.60 -5.75
C CYS A 269 -2.20 1.98 -5.16
N LEU A 270 -1.98 3.28 -4.97
CA LEU A 270 -0.74 3.83 -4.43
C LEU A 270 -1.05 4.94 -3.41
N PRO A 271 -0.60 4.82 -2.15
CA PRO A 271 -0.57 5.94 -1.21
C PRO A 271 0.27 7.08 -1.78
N LEU A 272 -0.28 8.29 -1.87
CA LEU A 272 0.45 9.44 -2.39
C LEU A 272 1.50 9.97 -1.41
N TYR A 273 1.33 9.68 -0.12
CA TYR A 273 2.27 10.03 0.93
C TYR A 273 2.78 8.79 1.67
N SER A 274 4.06 8.82 2.03
CA SER A 274 4.69 7.85 2.90
C SER A 274 5.69 8.57 3.81
N ARG A 275 5.58 8.35 5.12
CA ARG A 275 6.44 9.00 6.14
C ARG A 275 6.50 10.53 5.96
N GLN A 276 5.35 11.17 5.76
CA GLN A 276 5.21 12.62 5.51
C GLN A 276 5.79 13.13 4.18
N MET A 277 6.41 12.27 3.37
CA MET A 277 6.93 12.64 2.06
C MET A 277 5.97 12.20 0.97
N MET A 278 5.79 13.06 -0.04
CA MET A 278 5.09 12.67 -1.25
C MET A 278 5.90 11.64 -2.05
N VAL A 279 5.20 10.71 -2.72
CA VAL A 279 5.83 9.79 -3.68
C VAL A 279 6.55 10.56 -4.79
N GLN A 280 7.76 10.12 -5.13
CA GLN A 280 8.62 10.79 -6.10
C GLN A 280 9.42 9.81 -6.96
N GLY A 281 9.77 10.26 -8.16
CA GLY A 281 10.56 9.51 -9.13
C GLY A 281 9.82 8.36 -9.80
N ASN A 282 10.61 7.51 -10.46
CA ASN A 282 10.11 6.39 -11.23
C ASN A 282 9.70 5.23 -10.33
N LEU A 283 8.47 4.75 -10.49
CA LEU A 283 7.88 3.66 -9.72
C LEU A 283 7.24 2.62 -10.64
N LEU A 284 7.32 1.37 -10.21
CA LEU A 284 6.63 0.22 -10.79
C LEU A 284 5.52 -0.22 -9.84
N LEU A 285 4.29 -0.19 -10.29
CA LEU A 285 3.13 -0.60 -9.49
C LEU A 285 2.58 -1.92 -10.03
N ASN A 286 2.37 -2.88 -9.15
CA ASN A 286 1.71 -4.14 -9.45
C ASN A 286 0.24 -3.89 -9.80
N MET A 287 -0.32 -4.61 -10.77
CA MET A 287 -1.76 -4.54 -11.09
C MET A 287 -2.46 -5.88 -10.88
N ILE A 288 -3.61 -5.86 -10.20
CA ILE A 288 -4.44 -7.04 -9.93
C ILE A 288 -5.48 -7.19 -11.03
N SER A 289 -5.49 -8.36 -11.67
CA SER A 289 -6.47 -8.72 -12.72
C SER A 289 -7.51 -9.75 -12.30
N HIS A 290 -7.31 -10.44 -11.17
CA HIS A 290 -8.14 -11.57 -10.74
C HIS A 290 -9.15 -11.21 -9.63
N MET A 291 -9.08 -9.99 -9.10
CA MET A 291 -10.00 -9.49 -8.08
C MET A 291 -10.61 -8.17 -8.51
N GLU A 292 -11.88 -7.96 -8.16
CA GLU A 292 -12.52 -6.66 -8.28
C GLU A 292 -11.92 -5.66 -7.28
N LEU A 293 -12.27 -4.39 -7.43
CA LEU A 293 -11.84 -3.38 -6.45
C LEU A 293 -12.63 -3.61 -5.14
N PRO A 294 -11.98 -3.65 -3.97
CA PRO A 294 -12.70 -3.79 -2.71
C PRO A 294 -13.60 -2.58 -2.46
N PRO A 295 -14.69 -2.75 -1.67
CA PRO A 295 -15.61 -1.66 -1.34
C PRO A 295 -14.93 -0.45 -0.69
N VAL A 296 -13.91 -0.69 0.12
CA VAL A 296 -13.06 0.33 0.73
C VAL A 296 -11.63 0.07 0.25
N THR A 297 -11.01 1.07 -0.37
CA THR A 297 -9.64 0.92 -0.84
C THR A 297 -8.69 1.63 0.12
N THR A 298 -7.92 0.83 0.85
CA THR A 298 -6.87 1.26 1.78
C THR A 298 -5.52 0.66 1.35
N PRO A 299 -4.38 1.10 1.91
CA PRO A 299 -3.10 0.44 1.65
C PRO A 299 -3.10 -1.04 2.05
N ALA A 300 -3.96 -1.42 3.01
CA ALA A 300 -4.19 -2.81 3.43
C ALA A 300 -4.74 -3.72 2.32
N ALA A 301 -5.53 -3.15 1.41
CA ALA A 301 -6.21 -3.88 0.35
C ALA A 301 -5.26 -4.42 -0.72
N PHE A 302 -3.99 -4.02 -0.66
CA PHE A 302 -3.01 -4.30 -1.69
C PHE A 302 -1.65 -4.61 -1.10
N ASP A 303 -1.23 -5.87 -1.21
CA ASP A 303 0.14 -6.23 -0.87
C ASP A 303 1.08 -5.98 -2.05
N LEU A 304 1.88 -4.93 -1.95
CA LEU A 304 2.95 -4.62 -2.91
C LEU A 304 3.92 -5.80 -3.09
N ALA A 305 4.05 -6.68 -2.09
CA ALA A 305 4.93 -7.84 -2.16
C ALA A 305 4.38 -8.99 -3.01
N LEU A 306 3.07 -9.03 -3.29
CA LEU A 306 2.49 -10.12 -4.06
C LEU A 306 2.91 -10.04 -5.53
N PRO A 307 3.49 -11.11 -6.10
CA PRO A 307 3.87 -11.14 -7.50
C PRO A 307 2.63 -11.07 -8.40
N THR A 308 2.30 -9.90 -8.94
CA THR A 308 1.31 -9.80 -10.02
C THR A 308 1.96 -9.99 -11.38
N LEU A 309 1.16 -10.42 -12.35
CA LEU A 309 1.63 -10.57 -13.72
C LEU A 309 1.86 -9.21 -14.39
N LEU A 310 0.98 -8.24 -14.15
CA LEU A 310 1.02 -6.93 -14.79
C LEU A 310 1.71 -5.88 -13.91
N THR A 311 2.43 -4.98 -14.55
CA THR A 311 3.12 -3.87 -13.89
C THR A 311 2.91 -2.57 -14.67
N VAL A 312 2.49 -1.50 -14.01
CA VAL A 312 2.41 -0.17 -14.60
C VAL A 312 3.61 0.67 -14.17
N GLN A 313 4.18 1.41 -15.10
CA GLN A 313 5.29 2.33 -14.86
C GLN A 313 4.77 3.77 -14.82
N VAL A 314 5.01 4.43 -13.70
CA VAL A 314 4.68 5.84 -13.47
C VAL A 314 5.93 6.59 -13.01
N ASP A 315 5.97 7.88 -13.27
CA ASP A 315 7.05 8.76 -12.85
C ASP A 315 6.47 10.03 -12.22
N PHE A 316 6.83 10.27 -10.96
CA PHE A 316 6.39 11.43 -10.21
C PHE A 316 7.48 12.51 -10.24
N PRO A 317 7.12 13.79 -10.42
CA PRO A 317 8.08 14.88 -10.34
C PRO A 317 8.88 14.82 -9.04
N GLU A 318 10.20 14.94 -9.10
CA GLU A 318 11.07 15.00 -7.93
C GLU A 318 10.85 16.34 -7.21
N ARG A 319 9.88 16.35 -6.30
CA ARG A 319 9.56 17.47 -5.43
C ARG A 319 9.70 16.99 -4.00
N ASN A 320 10.55 17.65 -3.22
CA ASN A 320 10.63 17.45 -1.77
C ASN A 320 9.41 18.09 -1.08
N HIS A 321 8.21 17.69 -1.49
CA HIS A 321 6.98 18.12 -0.87
C HIS A 321 6.77 17.30 0.41
N ILE A 322 6.86 18.01 1.54
CA ILE A 322 6.57 17.47 2.86
C ILE A 322 5.12 17.81 3.18
N PHE A 323 4.36 16.80 3.61
CA PHE A 323 3.01 17.00 4.10
C PHE A 323 3.06 17.82 5.39
N ASN A 324 2.38 18.96 5.39
CA ASN A 324 2.23 19.79 6.56
C ASN A 324 0.90 19.46 7.22
N LYS A 325 0.97 18.85 8.40
CA LYS A 325 -0.21 18.54 9.18
C LYS A 325 -0.96 19.83 9.57
N PRO A 326 -2.28 19.92 9.34
CA PRO A 326 -3.06 21.07 9.78
C PRO A 326 -3.02 21.21 11.30
N ALA A 327 -2.83 22.43 11.80
CA ALA A 327 -3.05 22.74 13.21
C ALA A 327 -4.56 22.83 13.50
N PRO A 328 -5.03 22.54 14.72
CA PRO A 328 -6.41 22.82 15.12
C PRO A 328 -6.77 24.30 14.89
N GLU A 329 -8.00 24.58 14.46
CA GLU A 329 -8.48 25.93 14.25
C GLU A 329 -8.52 26.71 15.58
N GLU A 330 -7.82 27.84 15.67
CA GLU A 330 -7.94 28.75 16.80
C GLU A 330 -9.29 29.47 16.74
N LEU A 331 -10.32 28.90 17.39
CA LEU A 331 -11.60 29.58 17.52
C LEU A 331 -11.43 30.87 18.34
N ALA A 332 -11.81 32.01 17.77
CA ALA A 332 -11.88 33.26 18.51
C ALA A 332 -12.87 33.08 19.69
N TYR A 333 -12.38 33.26 20.92
CA TYR A 333 -13.18 33.23 22.15
C TYR A 333 -14.40 34.16 21.99
N GLY A 334 -15.60 33.57 21.84
CA GLY A 334 -16.86 34.31 21.73
C GLY A 334 -17.77 33.98 20.54
N SER A 335 -17.36 33.14 19.58
CA SER A 335 -18.20 32.76 18.42
C SER A 335 -19.11 31.54 18.66
N ARG A 336 -19.33 31.14 19.91
CA ARG A 336 -20.26 30.06 20.28
C ARG A 336 -21.67 30.64 20.29
N THR A 337 -22.40 30.43 19.19
CA THR A 337 -23.79 30.86 19.08
C THR A 337 -24.67 29.89 19.89
N PRO A 338 -25.58 30.39 20.75
CA PRO A 338 -26.69 29.57 21.22
C PRO A 338 -27.48 29.12 20.00
N PHE A 339 -27.58 27.82 19.78
CA PHE A 339 -28.31 27.27 18.65
C PHE A 339 -29.81 27.35 18.93
N GLU A 340 -30.56 28.02 18.06
CA GLU A 340 -32.02 27.99 18.10
C GLU A 340 -32.50 26.62 17.62
N ASP A 341 -32.83 25.78 18.60
CA ASP A 341 -32.94 24.35 18.43
C ASP A 341 -34.23 23.94 17.69
N SER A 342 -34.10 22.89 16.89
CA SER A 342 -35.21 22.03 16.50
C SER A 342 -34.86 20.63 16.96
N SER A 343 -34.75 20.41 18.29
CA SER A 343 -34.21 19.18 18.91
C SER A 343 -34.79 17.91 18.28
N ARG A 344 -36.07 17.91 17.86
CA ARG A 344 -36.73 16.80 17.16
C ARG A 344 -36.04 16.35 15.86
N TYR A 345 -35.51 17.29 15.08
CA TYR A 345 -34.81 16.97 13.83
C TYR A 345 -33.42 16.40 14.13
N LEU A 346 -32.70 16.98 15.10
CA LEU A 346 -31.41 16.46 15.57
C LEU A 346 -31.54 15.03 16.10
N ASP A 347 -32.56 14.76 16.92
CA ASP A 347 -32.88 13.42 17.41
C ASP A 347 -33.08 12.46 16.23
N THR A 348 -33.85 12.87 15.22
CA THR A 348 -34.09 12.05 14.02
C THR A 348 -32.78 11.71 13.28
N LEU A 349 -31.82 12.64 13.25
CA LEU A 349 -30.51 12.42 12.62
C LEU A 349 -29.63 11.48 13.45
N ILE A 350 -29.62 11.62 14.77
CA ILE A 350 -28.90 10.74 15.69
C ILE A 350 -29.39 9.30 15.53
N HIS A 351 -30.72 9.08 15.48
CA HIS A 351 -31.32 7.76 15.29
C HIS A 351 -30.93 7.06 13.98
N ARG A 352 -30.36 7.77 12.99
CA ARG A 352 -29.85 7.14 11.76
C ARG A 352 -28.54 6.40 11.98
N ASN A 353 -27.78 6.68 13.05
CA ASN A 353 -26.55 6.00 13.49
C ASN A 353 -25.40 5.89 12.46
N SER A 354 -25.53 6.41 11.24
CA SER A 354 -24.49 6.37 10.20
C SER A 354 -24.54 7.55 9.25
N VAL A 355 -23.36 8.10 8.97
CA VAL A 355 -23.13 9.18 8.00
C VAL A 355 -23.59 8.80 6.59
N LEU A 356 -23.60 7.51 6.27
CA LEU A 356 -24.02 7.00 4.96
C LEU A 356 -25.52 7.20 4.70
N PHE A 357 -26.34 7.35 5.74
CA PHE A 357 -27.78 7.57 5.64
C PHE A 357 -28.16 9.06 5.72
N LEU A 358 -27.18 9.96 5.72
CA LEU A 358 -27.39 11.41 5.75
C LEU A 358 -27.43 11.99 4.33
N SER A 359 -28.46 12.78 4.05
CA SER A 359 -28.50 13.62 2.85
C SER A 359 -27.47 14.75 2.95
N GLU A 360 -27.13 15.36 1.82
CA GLU A 360 -26.19 16.48 1.82
C GLU A 360 -26.70 17.70 2.60
N ALA A 361 -28.03 17.85 2.72
CA ALA A 361 -28.66 18.85 3.57
C ALA A 361 -28.51 18.51 5.06
N ASP A 362 -28.74 17.25 5.44
CA ASP A 362 -28.55 16.77 6.83
C ASP A 362 -27.10 16.97 7.28
N LYS A 363 -26.12 16.67 6.41
CA LYS A 363 -24.69 16.88 6.70
C LYS A 363 -24.36 18.35 6.92
N ARG A 364 -24.84 19.24 6.04
CA ARG A 364 -24.61 20.69 6.22
C ARG A 364 -25.20 21.19 7.53
N TYR A 365 -26.39 20.71 7.89
CA TYR A 365 -27.04 21.04 9.15
C TYR A 365 -26.17 20.60 10.35
N LEU A 366 -25.74 19.33 10.38
CA LEU A 366 -24.87 18.81 11.43
C LEU A 366 -23.53 19.55 11.48
N TRP A 367 -22.88 19.82 10.36
CA TRP A 367 -21.60 20.52 10.37
C TRP A 367 -21.70 21.93 10.94
N ASN A 368 -22.81 22.64 10.70
CA ASN A 368 -23.06 23.95 11.33
C ASN A 368 -23.27 23.83 12.85
N PHE A 369 -23.75 22.69 13.33
CA PHE A 369 -23.93 22.41 14.76
C PHE A 369 -22.60 22.24 15.52
N ARG A 370 -21.45 22.14 14.84
CA ARG A 370 -20.14 21.89 15.48
C ARG A 370 -19.73 22.91 16.55
N SER A 371 -20.17 24.16 16.38
CA SER A 371 -19.82 25.29 17.26
C SER A 371 -20.68 25.38 18.53
N CYS A 372 -21.68 24.51 18.67
CA CYS A 372 -22.59 24.51 19.82
C CYS A 372 -21.91 23.94 21.08
N CYS A 373 -22.24 24.50 22.25
CA CYS A 373 -21.74 24.02 23.54
C CYS A 373 -22.37 22.68 23.92
N ASP A 374 -23.70 22.58 23.84
CA ASP A 374 -24.45 21.42 24.28
C ASP A 374 -24.61 20.44 23.11
N LYS A 375 -23.81 19.38 23.13
CA LYS A 375 -23.83 18.35 22.09
C LYS A 375 -24.43 17.06 22.67
N PRO A 376 -25.38 16.43 21.97
CA PRO A 376 -25.90 15.12 22.37
C PRO A 376 -24.80 14.06 22.42
N GLU A 377 -25.00 13.04 23.24
CA GLU A 377 -24.18 11.82 23.25
C GLU A 377 -24.21 11.15 21.85
N ASP A 378 -23.15 10.42 21.51
CA ASP A 378 -23.00 9.63 20.27
C ASP A 378 -23.09 10.40 18.93
N ILE A 379 -23.21 11.72 18.94
CA ILE A 379 -23.29 12.50 17.71
C ILE A 379 -21.92 12.71 17.03
N LEU A 380 -20.81 12.52 17.75
CA LEU A 380 -19.46 12.86 17.28
C LEU A 380 -19.10 12.27 15.89
N PRO A 381 -19.30 10.96 15.62
CA PRO A 381 -19.02 10.40 14.29
C PRO A 381 -19.95 10.98 13.22
N LEU A 382 -21.21 11.28 13.54
CA LEU A 382 -22.14 11.92 12.60
C LEU A 382 -21.70 13.35 12.29
N LEU A 383 -21.25 14.08 13.30
CA LEU A 383 -20.79 15.46 13.20
C LEU A 383 -19.53 15.56 12.33
N LEU A 384 -18.47 14.81 12.67
CA LEU A 384 -17.21 14.86 11.92
C LEU A 384 -17.37 14.32 10.49
N GLY A 385 -18.12 13.23 10.31
CA GLY A 385 -18.39 12.68 8.98
C GLY A 385 -19.28 13.56 8.11
N SER A 386 -19.91 14.58 8.69
CA SER A 386 -20.73 15.57 7.97
C SER A 386 -19.94 16.78 7.46
N ALA A 387 -18.64 16.86 7.74
CA ALA A 387 -17.83 17.95 7.21
C ALA A 387 -17.91 18.04 5.68
N PRO A 388 -17.79 19.25 5.09
CA PRO A 388 -17.91 19.46 3.65
C PRO A 388 -16.85 18.73 2.83
N GLY A 389 -15.69 18.47 3.41
CA GLY A 389 -14.54 17.88 2.75
C GLY A 389 -13.43 17.52 3.72
N TRP A 390 -12.31 17.06 3.15
CA TRP A 390 -11.10 16.65 3.87
C TRP A 390 -9.90 17.55 3.53
N ASP A 391 -10.15 18.72 2.94
CA ASP A 391 -9.12 19.74 2.74
C ASP A 391 -8.58 20.27 4.08
N PRO A 392 -7.36 20.85 4.11
CA PRO A 392 -6.70 21.27 5.34
C PRO A 392 -7.55 22.15 6.28
N PRO A 393 -8.34 23.14 5.79
CA PRO A 393 -9.26 23.90 6.64
C PRO A 393 -10.31 23.05 7.34
N ASN A 394 -10.95 22.10 6.64
CA ASN A 394 -11.96 21.23 7.24
C ASN A 394 -11.35 20.25 8.25
N ILE A 395 -10.16 19.70 7.97
CA ILE A 395 -9.42 18.86 8.94
C ILE A 395 -9.05 19.67 10.19
N SER A 396 -8.56 20.89 10.02
CA SER A 396 -8.23 21.82 11.11
C SER A 396 -9.44 22.06 12.02
N ALA A 397 -10.62 22.28 11.44
CA ALA A 397 -11.88 22.43 12.19
C ALA A 397 -12.31 21.12 12.89
N MET A 398 -12.15 19.96 12.26
CA MET A 398 -12.42 18.66 12.91
C MET A 398 -11.51 18.42 14.12
N TYR A 399 -10.22 18.76 14.00
CA TYR A 399 -9.27 18.64 15.11
C TYR A 399 -9.67 19.54 16.28
N GLN A 400 -10.17 20.74 16.01
CA GLN A 400 -10.66 21.62 17.05
C GLN A 400 -11.90 21.03 17.74
N VAL A 401 -12.85 20.46 16.98
CA VAL A 401 -14.02 19.77 17.56
C VAL A 401 -13.59 18.63 18.47
N LEU A 402 -12.59 17.82 18.06
CA LEU A 402 -12.06 16.73 18.87
C LEU A 402 -11.33 17.21 20.13
N MET A 403 -10.61 18.32 20.04
CA MET A 403 -9.90 18.91 21.18
C MET A 403 -10.88 19.44 22.24
N ASP A 404 -12.00 19.99 21.81
CA ASP A 404 -13.07 20.51 22.67
C ASP A 404 -14.07 19.43 23.11
N TRP A 405 -13.94 18.18 22.64
CA TRP A 405 -14.90 17.11 22.93
C TRP A 405 -14.69 16.54 24.33
N ASP A 406 -15.75 16.50 25.12
CA ASP A 406 -15.79 15.78 26.39
C ASP A 406 -16.41 14.40 26.18
N PHE A 407 -15.59 13.36 26.31
CA PHE A 407 -16.03 11.97 26.13
C PHE A 407 -16.63 11.46 27.43
N THR A 408 -17.94 11.24 27.44
CA THR A 408 -18.66 10.69 28.60
C THR A 408 -18.55 9.17 28.68
N ASP A 409 -18.55 8.51 27.52
CA ASP A 409 -18.29 7.08 27.35
C ASP A 409 -17.14 6.87 26.34
N PRO A 410 -16.07 6.12 26.67
CA PRO A 410 -15.07 5.68 25.71
C PRO A 410 -15.60 5.09 24.39
N LEU A 411 -16.79 4.45 24.42
CA LEU A 411 -17.40 3.82 23.26
C LEU A 411 -17.95 4.81 22.23
N GLU A 412 -18.20 6.07 22.59
CA GLU A 412 -18.56 7.14 21.63
C GLU A 412 -17.53 7.23 20.50
N ALA A 413 -16.26 6.95 20.82
CA ALA A 413 -15.16 7.05 19.88
C ALA A 413 -15.08 5.84 18.93
N LEU A 414 -15.81 4.75 19.17
CA LEU A 414 -15.80 3.55 18.32
C LEU A 414 -16.17 3.87 16.87
N GLY A 415 -17.14 4.77 16.67
CA GLY A 415 -17.58 5.21 15.34
C GLY A 415 -16.47 5.88 14.53
N LEU A 416 -15.44 6.44 15.18
CA LEU A 416 -14.31 7.09 14.53
C LEU A 416 -13.29 6.09 13.95
N LEU A 417 -13.42 4.79 14.23
CA LEU A 417 -12.60 3.74 13.62
C LEU A 417 -13.19 3.18 12.31
N ASN A 418 -14.34 3.69 11.87
CA ASN A 418 -14.98 3.24 10.63
C ASN A 418 -14.21 3.69 9.36
N SER A 419 -14.64 3.21 8.20
CA SER A 419 -14.01 3.50 6.90
C SER A 419 -14.16 4.94 6.41
N CYS A 420 -15.05 5.74 7.00
CA CYS A 420 -15.21 7.15 6.68
C CYS A 420 -14.12 8.03 7.31
N PHE A 421 -13.39 7.51 8.30
CA PHE A 421 -12.32 8.22 9.02
C PHE A 421 -10.97 7.58 8.74
N SER A 422 -10.29 8.06 7.70
CA SER A 422 -8.92 7.64 7.39
C SER A 422 -7.86 8.47 8.11
N ASP A 423 -8.19 9.67 8.58
CA ASP A 423 -7.25 10.57 9.27
C ASP A 423 -6.65 9.92 10.52
N GLN A 424 -5.31 9.86 10.56
CA GLN A 424 -4.58 9.19 11.65
C GLN A 424 -4.80 9.82 13.02
N GLN A 425 -4.98 11.15 13.13
CA GLN A 425 -5.20 11.80 14.42
C GLN A 425 -6.60 11.52 14.96
N ILE A 426 -7.62 11.53 14.10
CA ILE A 426 -8.99 11.16 14.49
C ILE A 426 -9.00 9.73 15.03
N ARG A 427 -8.35 8.79 14.31
CA ARG A 427 -8.24 7.39 14.72
C ARG A 427 -7.40 7.21 15.99
N GLU A 428 -6.33 7.99 16.16
CA GLU A 428 -5.51 7.99 17.37
C GLU A 428 -6.33 8.43 18.59
N THR A 429 -7.08 9.52 18.50
CA THR A 429 -8.00 9.95 19.57
C THR A 429 -9.00 8.84 19.92
N ALA A 430 -9.54 8.14 18.93
CA ALA A 430 -10.42 7.02 19.17
C ALA A 430 -9.74 5.89 19.96
N CYS A 431 -8.53 5.51 19.55
CA CYS A 431 -7.75 4.49 20.24
C CYS A 431 -7.36 4.92 21.66
N GLN A 432 -7.11 6.21 21.90
CA GLN A 432 -6.84 6.73 23.24
C GLN A 432 -8.06 6.60 24.16
N GLN A 433 -9.27 6.86 23.66
CA GLN A 433 -10.50 6.68 24.43
C GLN A 433 -10.80 5.20 24.67
N ILE A 434 -10.82 4.37 23.62
CA ILE A 434 -11.02 2.92 23.71
C ILE A 434 -9.97 2.27 24.62
N GLY A 435 -8.74 2.81 24.62
CA GLY A 435 -7.66 2.40 25.51
C GLY A 435 -7.91 2.64 26.99
N LYS A 436 -8.98 3.32 27.39
CA LYS A 436 -9.45 3.45 28.79
C LYS A 436 -10.34 2.30 29.23
N LEU A 437 -10.92 1.53 28.30
CA LEU A 437 -11.82 0.42 28.61
C LEU A 437 -11.07 -0.70 29.35
N PRO A 438 -11.70 -1.38 30.33
CA PRO A 438 -11.14 -2.59 30.94
C PRO A 438 -11.06 -3.72 29.92
N ASN A 439 -10.21 -4.72 30.18
CA ASN A 439 -9.97 -5.82 29.25
C ASN A 439 -11.24 -6.63 28.94
N ASP A 440 -12.13 -6.80 29.91
CA ASP A 440 -13.37 -7.59 29.76
C ASP A 440 -14.37 -6.89 28.81
N GLU A 441 -14.46 -5.57 28.87
CA GLU A 441 -15.28 -4.78 27.94
C GLU A 441 -14.64 -4.71 26.57
N LEU A 442 -13.32 -4.47 26.50
CA LEU A 442 -12.59 -4.47 25.23
C LEU A 442 -12.74 -5.79 24.48
N LEU A 443 -12.81 -6.92 25.20
CA LEU A 443 -13.02 -8.25 24.61
C LEU A 443 -14.36 -8.35 23.86
N GLN A 444 -15.41 -7.68 24.33
CA GLN A 444 -16.74 -7.70 23.71
C GLN A 444 -16.74 -7.01 22.33
N TYR A 445 -15.87 -6.00 22.15
CA TYR A 445 -15.73 -5.22 20.91
C TYR A 445 -14.53 -5.64 20.05
N LEU A 446 -13.80 -6.67 20.47
CA LEU A 446 -12.60 -7.15 19.78
C LEU A 446 -12.84 -7.53 18.31
N PRO A 447 -13.97 -8.18 17.92
CA PRO A 447 -14.28 -8.43 16.52
C PRO A 447 -14.35 -7.16 15.66
N GLN A 448 -14.92 -6.07 16.21
CA GLN A 448 -15.05 -4.79 15.54
C GLN A 448 -13.68 -4.12 15.37
N PHE A 449 -12.80 -4.22 16.38
CA PHE A 449 -11.43 -3.73 16.27
C PHE A 449 -10.64 -4.51 15.22
N VAL A 450 -10.81 -5.84 15.15
CA VAL A 450 -10.17 -6.64 14.10
C VAL A 450 -10.61 -6.19 12.71
N GLN A 451 -11.91 -5.93 12.54
CA GLN A 451 -12.44 -5.42 11.28
C GLN A 451 -12.00 -3.98 10.97
N ALA A 452 -11.74 -3.15 11.97
CA ALA A 452 -11.25 -1.79 11.78
C ALA A 452 -9.80 -1.74 11.30
N ILE A 453 -8.99 -2.79 11.54
CA ILE A 453 -7.60 -2.88 11.07
C ILE A 453 -7.50 -2.69 9.56
N LYS A 454 -8.46 -3.20 8.78
CA LYS A 454 -8.42 -3.07 7.31
C LYS A 454 -8.55 -1.63 6.81
N PHE A 455 -8.96 -0.71 7.70
CA PHE A 455 -9.04 0.72 7.42
C PHE A 455 -7.79 1.49 7.85
N GLU A 456 -6.84 0.83 8.51
CA GLU A 456 -5.58 1.43 8.91
C GLU A 456 -4.65 1.67 7.72
N TRP A 457 -3.88 2.75 7.81
CA TRP A 457 -3.01 3.20 6.72
C TRP A 457 -1.68 2.45 6.68
N ASP A 458 -1.15 2.13 7.86
CA ASP A 458 0.07 1.35 8.05
C ASP A 458 -0.13 0.36 9.21
N LEU A 459 0.84 -0.53 9.42
CA LEU A 459 0.83 -1.43 10.58
C LEU A 459 1.25 -0.70 11.87
N ASP A 460 1.82 0.50 11.78
CA ASP A 460 2.34 1.25 12.92
C ASP A 460 1.31 2.20 13.54
N ASN A 461 0.05 1.79 13.57
CA ASN A 461 -1.02 2.66 14.00
C ASN A 461 -1.40 2.43 15.47
N ALA A 462 -2.17 3.37 16.02
CA ALA A 462 -2.61 3.36 17.41
C ALA A 462 -3.47 2.12 17.75
N LEU A 463 -4.31 1.65 16.83
CA LEU A 463 -5.19 0.49 17.04
C LEU A 463 -4.38 -0.81 17.14
N VAL A 464 -3.44 -1.03 16.22
CA VAL A 464 -2.55 -2.20 16.25
C VAL A 464 -1.71 -2.20 17.53
N ARG A 465 -1.13 -1.05 17.90
CA ARG A 465 -0.36 -0.91 19.15
C ARG A 465 -1.22 -1.22 20.38
N LEU A 466 -2.46 -0.71 20.43
CA LEU A 466 -3.40 -0.99 21.52
C LEU A 466 -3.69 -2.49 21.61
N LEU A 467 -4.07 -3.14 20.51
CA LEU A 467 -4.40 -4.56 20.48
C LEU A 467 -3.23 -5.44 20.92
N LEU A 468 -2.01 -5.16 20.42
CA LEU A 468 -0.81 -5.87 20.82
C LEU A 468 -0.47 -5.63 22.31
N GLN A 469 -0.56 -4.40 22.79
CA GLN A 469 -0.33 -4.08 24.20
C GLN A 469 -1.33 -4.81 25.11
N ARG A 470 -2.62 -4.83 24.76
CA ARG A 470 -3.64 -5.53 25.55
C ARG A 470 -3.48 -7.05 25.49
N SER A 471 -3.02 -7.60 24.37
CA SER A 471 -2.70 -9.03 24.26
C SER A 471 -1.61 -9.45 25.26
N LEU A 472 -0.62 -8.59 25.52
CA LEU A 472 0.43 -8.85 26.50
C LEU A 472 -0.05 -8.85 27.96
N GLN A 473 -1.17 -8.17 28.21
CA GLN A 473 -1.76 -7.99 29.54
C GLN A 473 -2.88 -9.00 29.84
N SER A 474 -3.44 -9.66 28.81
CA SER A 474 -4.56 -10.60 28.98
C SER A 474 -4.46 -11.78 28.02
N VAL A 475 -4.38 -12.99 28.59
CA VAL A 475 -4.42 -14.26 27.87
C VAL A 475 -5.70 -14.38 27.04
N GLN A 476 -6.82 -13.89 27.57
CA GLN A 476 -8.11 -13.95 26.86
C GLN A 476 -8.08 -13.08 25.60
N ILE A 477 -7.57 -11.85 25.70
CA ILE A 477 -7.45 -10.96 24.53
C ILE A 477 -6.49 -11.57 23.51
N ALA A 478 -5.32 -12.04 23.94
CA ALA A 478 -4.37 -12.71 23.05
C ALA A 478 -4.99 -13.90 22.33
N HIS A 479 -5.74 -14.73 23.05
CA HIS A 479 -6.39 -15.92 22.50
C HIS A 479 -7.47 -15.57 21.47
N HIS A 480 -8.38 -14.66 21.80
CA HIS A 480 -9.47 -14.28 20.90
C HIS A 480 -8.94 -13.52 19.69
N LEU A 481 -7.98 -12.61 19.88
CA LEU A 481 -7.36 -11.87 18.79
C LEU A 481 -6.68 -12.81 17.78
N TYR A 482 -5.99 -13.85 18.25
CA TYR A 482 -5.37 -14.86 17.38
C TYR A 482 -6.38 -15.55 16.47
N TRP A 483 -7.51 -16.01 17.03
CA TRP A 483 -8.53 -16.73 16.28
C TRP A 483 -9.32 -15.81 15.35
N LEU A 484 -9.64 -14.59 15.80
CA LEU A 484 -10.29 -13.58 14.98
C LEU A 484 -9.41 -13.17 13.79
N LEU A 485 -8.11 -12.97 14.00
CA LEU A 485 -7.18 -12.69 12.91
C LEU A 485 -7.03 -13.88 11.97
N THR A 486 -6.95 -15.10 12.52
CA THR A 486 -6.89 -16.33 11.71
C THR A 486 -8.12 -16.43 10.79
N ASP A 487 -9.31 -16.17 11.29
CA ASP A 487 -10.53 -16.16 10.47
C ASP A 487 -10.53 -15.00 9.46
N ALA A 488 -10.10 -13.81 9.86
CA ALA A 488 -10.06 -12.62 9.01
C ALA A 488 -9.10 -12.78 7.80
N THR A 489 -8.10 -13.68 7.86
CA THR A 489 -7.27 -14.01 6.68
C THR A 489 -8.05 -14.58 5.50
N ASN A 490 -9.30 -15.01 5.70
CA ASN A 490 -10.21 -15.40 4.62
C ASN A 490 -10.65 -14.21 3.75
N GLU A 491 -10.54 -12.96 4.23
CA GLU A 491 -10.75 -11.75 3.42
C GLU A 491 -9.57 -11.53 2.48
N SER A 492 -9.64 -12.07 1.27
CA SER A 492 -8.53 -12.10 0.30
C SER A 492 -7.87 -10.74 0.03
N HIS A 493 -8.64 -9.64 0.06
CA HIS A 493 -8.11 -8.28 -0.15
C HIS A 493 -7.16 -7.83 0.96
N TYR A 494 -7.44 -8.20 2.21
CA TYR A 494 -6.73 -7.70 3.39
C TYR A 494 -5.90 -8.77 4.08
N LYS A 495 -5.91 -9.99 3.54
CA LYS A 495 -5.21 -11.17 4.05
C LYS A 495 -3.79 -10.86 4.50
N SER A 496 -2.99 -10.21 3.65
CA SER A 496 -1.59 -9.88 3.96
C SER A 496 -1.45 -9.00 5.20
N MET A 497 -2.34 -8.02 5.40
CA MET A 497 -2.31 -7.18 6.59
C MET A 497 -2.62 -8.01 7.84
N TYR A 498 -3.63 -8.87 7.79
CA TYR A 498 -3.98 -9.74 8.92
C TYR A 498 -2.86 -10.74 9.23
N GLU A 499 -2.20 -11.31 8.22
CA GLU A 499 -1.06 -12.22 8.39
C GLU A 499 0.13 -11.51 9.05
N LYS A 500 0.45 -10.29 8.63
CA LYS A 500 1.52 -9.47 9.23
C LYS A 500 1.22 -9.18 10.71
N LEU A 501 -0.02 -8.82 11.03
CA LEU A 501 -0.41 -8.60 12.43
C LEU A 501 -0.44 -9.90 13.24
N LEU A 502 -0.89 -11.00 12.65
CA LEU A 502 -0.88 -12.31 13.29
C LEU A 502 0.56 -12.72 13.65
N ALA A 503 1.51 -12.52 12.74
CA ALA A 503 2.93 -12.76 13.01
C ALA A 503 3.46 -11.87 14.14
N ALA A 504 3.10 -10.58 14.16
CA ALA A 504 3.45 -9.66 15.25
C ALA A 504 2.85 -10.10 16.60
N LEU A 505 1.59 -10.54 16.61
CA LEU A 505 0.93 -11.09 17.80
C LEU A 505 1.66 -12.33 18.31
N GLN A 506 1.94 -13.29 17.43
CA GLN A 506 2.62 -14.54 17.78
C GLN A 506 4.00 -14.27 18.40
N PHE A 507 4.74 -13.29 17.88
CA PHE A 507 5.97 -12.84 18.49
C PHE A 507 5.75 -12.23 19.88
N CYS A 508 4.76 -11.35 20.02
CA CYS A 508 4.41 -10.71 21.29
C CYS A 508 3.95 -11.70 22.36
N VAL A 509 3.22 -12.76 22.04
CA VAL A 509 2.70 -13.68 23.08
C VAL A 509 3.71 -14.71 23.58
N GLY A 510 4.81 -14.93 22.84
CA GLY A 510 5.88 -15.85 23.20
C GLY A 510 5.55 -17.34 22.97
N LYS A 511 6.55 -18.20 23.17
CA LYS A 511 6.50 -19.62 22.82
C LYS A 511 5.36 -20.40 23.49
N ALA A 512 5.15 -20.20 24.79
CA ALA A 512 4.15 -20.96 25.55
C ALA A 512 2.74 -20.80 24.98
N MET A 513 2.34 -19.58 24.64
CA MET A 513 1.03 -19.31 24.03
C MET A 513 0.95 -19.84 22.59
N ASN A 514 2.04 -19.72 21.82
CA ASN A 514 2.12 -20.29 20.47
C ASN A 514 1.98 -21.82 20.46
N ASP A 515 2.54 -22.51 21.45
CA ASP A 515 2.39 -23.96 21.59
C ASP A 515 0.92 -24.34 21.86
N GLU A 516 0.20 -23.56 22.66
CA GLU A 516 -1.24 -23.75 22.87
C GLU A 516 -2.05 -23.50 21.60
N PHE A 517 -1.74 -22.44 20.85
CA PHE A 517 -2.37 -22.20 19.54
C PHE A 517 -2.13 -23.34 18.56
N LEU A 518 -0.92 -23.91 18.55
CA LEU A 518 -0.59 -25.04 17.69
C LEU A 518 -1.39 -26.29 18.04
N LYS A 519 -1.57 -26.58 19.34
CA LYS A 519 -2.43 -27.69 19.80
C LYS A 519 -3.87 -27.48 19.35
N GLN A 520 -4.42 -26.27 19.52
CA GLN A 520 -5.79 -25.95 19.12
C GLN A 520 -5.96 -26.02 17.59
N LYS A 521 -5.02 -25.49 16.79
CA LYS A 521 -5.03 -25.62 15.33
C LYS A 521 -5.05 -27.07 14.86
N ARG A 522 -4.26 -27.95 15.48
CA ARG A 522 -4.27 -29.40 15.18
C ARG A 522 -5.63 -30.04 15.47
N LEU A 523 -6.24 -29.69 16.61
CA LEU A 523 -7.57 -30.16 16.97
C LEU A 523 -8.62 -29.73 15.96
N VAL A 524 -8.69 -28.43 15.63
CA VAL A 524 -9.63 -27.88 14.65
C VAL A 524 -9.47 -28.55 13.29
N LYS A 525 -8.23 -28.73 12.81
CA LYS A 525 -7.95 -29.43 11.54
C LYS A 525 -8.45 -30.87 11.57
N THR A 526 -8.28 -31.58 12.69
CA THR A 526 -8.76 -32.96 12.83
C THR A 526 -10.29 -33.02 12.79
N LEU A 527 -10.96 -32.11 13.50
CA LEU A 527 -12.42 -32.00 13.50
C LEU A 527 -12.97 -31.64 12.12
N GLN A 528 -12.33 -30.70 11.41
CA GLN A 528 -12.69 -30.33 10.04
C GLN A 528 -12.60 -31.54 9.10
N GLN A 529 -11.51 -32.31 9.15
CA GLN A 529 -11.35 -33.50 8.32
C GLN A 529 -12.41 -34.57 8.62
N ILE A 530 -12.79 -34.75 9.88
CA ILE A 530 -13.88 -35.66 10.27
C ILE A 530 -15.21 -35.15 9.71
N ALA A 531 -15.51 -33.85 9.89
CA ALA A 531 -16.74 -33.24 9.40
C ALA A 531 -16.87 -33.32 7.87
N GLU A 532 -15.78 -33.10 7.13
CA GLU A 532 -15.73 -33.24 5.67
C GLU A 532 -16.01 -34.68 5.24
N LYS A 533 -15.43 -35.68 5.93
CA LYS A 533 -15.72 -37.10 5.68
C LYS A 533 -17.19 -37.41 5.91
N VAL A 534 -17.77 -36.97 7.03
CA VAL A 534 -19.20 -37.18 7.35
C VAL A 534 -20.10 -36.51 6.32
N LYS A 535 -19.80 -35.27 5.93
CA LYS A 535 -20.53 -34.53 4.91
C LYS A 535 -20.50 -35.25 3.55
N GLY A 536 -19.37 -35.85 3.20
CA GLY A 536 -19.18 -36.62 1.96
C GLY A 536 -19.87 -37.99 1.93
N VAL A 537 -20.36 -38.51 3.07
CA VAL A 537 -21.13 -39.76 3.10
C VAL A 537 -22.53 -39.54 2.51
N GLN A 538 -22.93 -40.42 1.59
CA GLN A 538 -24.28 -40.48 1.01
C GLN A 538 -25.35 -40.55 2.11
N GLU A 539 -26.45 -39.81 1.96
CA GLU A 539 -27.53 -39.71 2.96
C GLU A 539 -28.08 -41.08 3.40
N THR A 540 -28.08 -42.06 2.50
CA THR A 540 -28.53 -43.45 2.76
C THR A 540 -27.74 -44.19 3.82
N LYS A 541 -26.52 -43.75 4.15
CA LYS A 541 -25.66 -44.34 5.19
C LYS A 541 -25.60 -43.51 6.47
N ARG A 542 -26.32 -42.38 6.54
CA ARG A 542 -26.44 -41.58 7.76
C ARG A 542 -27.50 -42.26 8.64
N GLN A 543 -27.06 -43.05 9.61
CA GLN A 543 -27.98 -43.55 10.65
C GLN A 543 -28.51 -42.34 11.42
N VAL A 544 -29.83 -42.17 11.42
CA VAL A 544 -30.56 -41.10 12.11
C VAL A 544 -30.40 -41.24 13.61
#